data_AF-A0A7J2XAQ7-F1
#
_entry.id   AF-A0A7J2XAQ7-F1
#
_cell.length_a   1.000
_cell.length_b   1.000
_cell.length_c   1.000
_cell.angle_alpha   90.00
_cell.angle_beta   90.00
_cell.angle_gamma   90.00
#
_symmetry.space_group_name_H-M   'P 1'
#
loop_
_entity.id
_entity.type
_entity.pdbx_description
1 polymer ?
#
loop_
_entity_poly.entity_id
_entity_poly.type
_entity_poly.pdbx_seq_one_letter_code
_entity_poly.pdbx_strand_id
1 'polypeptide(L)'
;MRRVLVGYDGSEGSEKALAKALSLVDEDGELIILAVIPSREGKSFVDRDAHTVMMERAEEMLNRKLEEIGERGFRIRGMIEEGKPAEKIIEI
;
A
#
# COMPACT_ATOMS: atom_id res chain seq x y z
N MET A 1 11.47 -17.13 -7.97
CA MET A 1 10.28 -16.36 -7.57
C MET A 1 10.74 -15.05 -6.98
N ARG A 2 10.47 -13.93 -7.67
CA ARG A 2 10.84 -12.59 -7.20
C ARG A 2 9.65 -11.94 -6.50
N ARG A 3 9.87 -11.44 -5.28
CA ARG A 3 8.89 -10.72 -4.47
C ARG A 3 9.27 -9.24 -4.47
N VAL A 4 8.34 -8.37 -4.83
CA VAL A 4 8.54 -6.93 -4.91
C VAL A 4 7.58 -6.26 -3.94
N LEU A 5 8.09 -5.39 -3.08
CA LEU A 5 7.32 -4.51 -2.21
C LEU A 5 7.40 -3.09 -2.75
N VAL A 6 6.28 -2.38 -2.80
CA VAL A 6 6.24 -0.96 -3.15
C VAL A 6 5.39 -0.20 -2.14
N GLY A 7 5.96 0.86 -1.57
CA GLY A 7 5.21 1.81 -0.75
C GLY A 7 4.32 2.68 -1.63
N TYR A 8 3.06 2.83 -1.22
CA TYR A 8 2.03 3.48 -2.01
C TYR A 8 1.14 4.38 -1.15
N ASP A 9 1.23 5.69 -1.38
CA ASP A 9 0.48 6.73 -0.65
C ASP A 9 -0.45 7.54 -1.58
N GLY A 10 -0.57 7.13 -2.85
CA GLY A 10 -1.39 7.81 -3.86
C GLY A 10 -0.75 9.07 -4.45
N SER A 11 0.47 9.42 -4.04
CA SER A 11 1.23 10.50 -4.67
C SER A 11 1.71 10.12 -6.07
N GLU A 12 2.00 11.12 -6.90
CA GLU A 12 2.59 10.91 -8.23
C GLU A 12 3.92 10.13 -8.16
N GLY A 13 4.70 10.33 -7.10
CA GLY A 13 5.93 9.58 -6.87
C GLY A 13 5.66 8.09 -6.64
N SER A 14 4.64 7.77 -5.85
CA SER A 14 4.24 6.38 -5.60
C SER A 14 3.64 5.68 -6.81
N GLU A 15 2.92 6.41 -7.67
CA GLU A 15 2.41 5.89 -8.96
C GLU A 15 3.57 5.49 -9.89
N LYS A 16 4.61 6.33 -9.99
CA LYS A 16 5.82 6.01 -10.76
C LYS A 16 6.56 4.81 -10.17
N ALA A 17 6.64 4.72 -8.85
CA ALA A 17 7.26 3.59 -8.17
C ALA A 17 6.50 2.29 -8.43
N LEU A 18 5.16 2.33 -8.38
CA LEU A 18 4.29 1.19 -8.69
C LEU A 18 4.44 0.74 -10.14
N ALA A 19 4.45 1.67 -11.09
CA ALA A 19 4.69 1.36 -12.50
C ALA A 19 6.05 0.67 -12.70
N LYS A 20 7.08 1.11 -11.98
CA LYS A 20 8.39 0.45 -12.01
C LYS A 20 8.35 -0.93 -11.35
N ALA A 21 7.68 -1.08 -10.22
CA ALA A 21 7.53 -2.36 -9.51
C ALA A 21 6.82 -3.40 -10.37
N LEU A 22 5.77 -3.00 -11.10
CA LEU A 22 5.07 -3.85 -12.08
C LEU A 22 6.00 -4.35 -13.21
N SER A 23 7.01 -3.57 -13.59
CA SER A 23 8.01 -3.99 -14.59
C SER A 23 9.11 -4.89 -14.01
N LEU A 24 9.18 -5.04 -12.69
CA LEU A 24 10.22 -5.77 -11.97
C LEU A 24 9.72 -7.09 -11.37
N VAL A 25 8.43 -7.38 -11.43
CA VAL A 25 7.90 -8.66 -10.98
C VAL A 25 7.92 -9.63 -12.17
N ASP A 26 8.45 -10.84 -11.95
CA ASP A 26 8.51 -11.89 -12.97
C ASP A 26 7.20 -12.69 -13.01
N GLU A 27 7.00 -13.48 -14.06
CA GLU A 27 5.94 -14.51 -14.10
C GLU A 27 6.06 -15.42 -12.85
N ASP A 28 4.92 -15.78 -12.26
CA ASP A 28 4.80 -16.48 -10.96
C ASP A 28 5.38 -15.74 -9.73
N GLY A 29 5.75 -14.46 -9.89
CA GLY A 29 6.20 -13.59 -8.80
C GLY A 29 5.08 -13.13 -7.85
N GLU A 30 5.44 -12.25 -6.92
CA GLU A 30 4.49 -11.55 -6.06
C GLU A 30 4.82 -10.06 -6.01
N LEU A 31 3.82 -9.21 -6.21
CA LEU A 31 3.86 -7.77 -5.97
C LEU A 31 2.98 -7.42 -4.77
N ILE A 32 3.54 -6.70 -3.81
CA ILE A 32 2.84 -6.19 -2.63
C ILE A 32 2.81 -4.67 -2.70
N ILE A 33 1.61 -4.10 -2.69
CA ILE A 33 1.38 -2.66 -2.61
C ILE A 33 1.07 -2.31 -1.16
N LEU A 34 1.94 -1.54 -0.51
CA LEU A 34 1.86 -1.23 0.92
C LEU A 34 1.46 0.23 1.13
N ALA A 35 0.29 0.46 1.72
CA ALA A 35 -0.06 1.76 2.30
C ALA A 35 0.25 1.77 3.80
N VAL A 36 0.80 2.87 4.32
CA VAL A 36 1.04 3.03 5.75
C VAL A 36 0.29 4.25 6.25
N ILE A 37 -0.60 4.05 7.23
CA ILE A 37 -1.35 5.12 7.88
C ILE A 37 -0.81 5.38 9.30
N PRO A 38 -0.93 6.61 9.83
CA PRO A 38 -0.49 6.89 11.20
C PRO A 38 -1.25 6.07 12.25
N SER A 39 -0.56 5.58 13.28
CA SER A 39 -1.17 4.86 14.41
C SER A 39 -2.13 5.72 15.22
N ARG A 40 -3.07 5.06 15.91
CA ARG A 40 -4.04 5.70 16.84
C ARG A 40 -3.46 6.17 18.17
N GLU A 41 -2.27 5.69 18.56
CA GLU A 41 -1.76 5.86 19.92
C GLU A 41 -1.59 7.33 20.32
N GLY A 42 -2.13 7.69 21.50
CA GLY A 42 -1.92 8.97 22.17
C GLY A 42 -2.82 10.13 21.75
N LYS A 43 -3.94 9.88 21.05
CA LYS A 43 -4.73 10.92 20.38
C LYS A 43 -6.18 11.08 20.86
N SER A 44 -6.74 12.28 20.69
CA SER A 44 -8.07 12.75 21.13
C SER A 44 -9.23 12.02 20.42
N PHE A 45 -10.48 12.20 20.87
CA PHE A 45 -11.67 11.67 20.18
C PHE A 45 -11.76 12.14 18.72
N VAL A 46 -11.42 13.39 18.41
CA VAL A 46 -11.36 13.93 17.04
C VAL A 46 -10.38 13.14 16.16
N ASP A 47 -9.30 12.64 16.75
CA ASP A 47 -8.30 11.86 16.05
C ASP A 47 -8.74 10.42 15.77
N ARG A 48 -9.77 9.92 16.48
CA ARG A 48 -10.34 8.59 16.21
C ARG A 48 -11.14 8.58 14.91
N ASP A 49 -11.95 9.60 14.70
CA ASP A 49 -12.74 9.75 13.47
C ASP A 49 -11.82 10.02 12.27
N ALA A 50 -10.80 10.86 12.46
CA ALA A 50 -9.78 11.10 11.44
C ALA A 50 -9.02 9.82 11.06
N HIS A 51 -8.67 8.97 12.02
CA HIS A 51 -8.03 7.68 11.75
C HIS A 51 -8.92 6.72 10.97
N THR A 52 -10.20 6.59 11.35
CA THR A 52 -11.17 5.75 10.63
C THR A 52 -11.27 6.20 9.17
N VAL A 53 -11.42 7.52 8.93
CA VAL A 53 -11.46 8.08 7.57
C VAL A 53 -10.16 7.82 6.79
N MET A 54 -8.99 7.85 7.45
CA MET A 54 -7.71 7.50 6.80
C MET A 54 -7.64 6.03 6.41
N MET A 55 -8.13 5.12 7.27
CA MET A 55 -8.20 3.69 6.98
C MET A 55 -9.10 3.43 5.77
N GLU A 56 -10.33 3.96 5.78
CA GLU A 56 -11.28 3.83 4.67
C GLU A 56 -10.69 4.35 3.36
N ARG A 57 -10.03 5.51 3.39
CA ARG A 57 -9.36 6.07 2.20
C ARG A 57 -8.21 5.20 1.71
N ALA A 58 -7.43 4.61 2.61
CA ALA A 58 -6.34 3.71 2.24
C ALA A 58 -6.89 2.41 1.60
N GLU A 59 -7.97 1.86 2.13
CA GLU A 59 -8.68 0.71 1.57
C GLU A 59 -9.23 1.03 0.18
N GLU A 60 -9.98 2.12 0.02
CA GLU A 60 -10.52 2.57 -1.26
C GLU A 60 -9.43 2.83 -2.30
N MET A 61 -8.31 3.41 -1.87
CA MET A 61 -7.17 3.68 -2.75
C MET A 61 -6.53 2.37 -3.24
N LEU A 62 -6.25 1.43 -2.35
CA LEU A 62 -5.66 0.15 -2.72
C LEU A 62 -6.60 -0.70 -3.57
N ASN A 63 -7.88 -0.77 -3.21
CA ASN A 63 -8.88 -1.53 -3.97
C ASN A 63 -9.01 -1.01 -5.40
N ARG A 64 -9.17 0.31 -5.57
CA ARG A 64 -9.18 0.93 -6.91
C ARG A 64 -7.91 0.61 -7.68
N LYS A 65 -6.73 0.67 -7.03
CA LYS A 65 -5.48 0.38 -7.71
C LYS A 65 -5.35 -1.08 -8.12
N LEU A 66 -5.79 -2.02 -7.27
CA LEU A 66 -5.81 -3.45 -7.60
C LEU A 66 -6.77 -3.74 -8.75
N GLU A 67 -7.96 -3.11 -8.77
CA GLU A 67 -8.91 -3.19 -9.87
C GLU A 67 -8.33 -2.64 -11.18
N GLU A 68 -7.67 -1.48 -11.14
CA GLU A 68 -7.00 -0.87 -12.29
C GLU A 68 -5.89 -1.75 -12.87
N ILE A 69 -5.14 -2.44 -12.01
CA ILE A 69 -4.07 -3.36 -12.45
C ILE A 69 -4.66 -4.65 -13.02
N GLY A 70 -5.76 -5.14 -12.43
CA GLY A 70 -6.44 -6.35 -12.84
C GLY A 70 -5.60 -7.62 -12.67
N GLU A 71 -6.07 -8.70 -13.28
CA GLU A 71 -5.36 -9.99 -13.28
C GLU A 71 -4.08 -9.92 -14.12
N ARG A 72 -3.03 -10.57 -13.61
CA ARG A 72 -1.70 -10.63 -14.23
C ARG A 72 -1.12 -12.03 -14.10
N GLY A 73 -0.04 -12.33 -14.84
CA GLY A 73 0.73 -13.57 -14.71
C GLY A 73 1.53 -13.72 -13.42
N PHE A 74 1.29 -12.86 -12.42
CA PHE A 74 1.91 -12.87 -11.11
C PHE A 74 0.87 -12.53 -10.04
N ARG A 75 1.16 -12.90 -8.79
CA ARG A 75 0.27 -12.60 -7.66
C ARG A 75 0.40 -11.13 -7.28
N ILE A 76 -0.71 -10.46 -7.03
CA ILE A 76 -0.74 -9.10 -6.52
C ILE A 76 -1.67 -8.99 -5.32
N ARG A 77 -1.25 -8.25 -4.29
CA ARG A 77 -2.11 -7.91 -3.16
C ARG A 77 -1.78 -6.55 -2.57
N GLY A 78 -2.81 -5.90 -2.03
CA GLY A 78 -2.67 -4.71 -1.21
C GLY A 78 -2.48 -5.07 0.27
N MET A 79 -1.77 -4.21 0.99
CA MET A 79 -1.57 -4.31 2.44
C MET A 79 -1.61 -2.92 3.06
N ILE A 80 -2.28 -2.80 4.21
CA ILE A 80 -2.33 -1.55 4.98
C ILE A 80 -1.71 -1.82 6.34
N GLU A 81 -0.74 -0.99 6.72
CA GLU A 81 -0.08 -1.04 8.02
C GLU A 81 -0.28 0.27 8.78
N GLU A 82 -0.31 0.19 10.11
CA GLU A 82 -0.37 1.36 10.98
C GLU A 82 1.00 1.65 11.59
N GLY A 83 1.52 2.87 11.42
CA GLY A 83 2.84 3.22 11.96
C GLY A 83 3.50 4.40 11.27
N LYS A 84 4.82 4.48 11.42
CA LYS A 84 5.64 5.37 10.62
C LYS A 84 6.02 4.65 9.32
N PRO A 85 5.85 5.29 8.14
CA PRO A 85 6.09 4.66 6.85
C PRO A 85 7.46 3.98 6.72
N ALA A 86 8.55 4.67 7.09
CA ALA A 86 9.89 4.11 6.95
C ALA A 86 10.13 2.86 7.83
N GLU A 87 9.60 2.85 9.05
CA GLU A 87 9.71 1.70 9.96
C GLU A 87 8.92 0.51 9.40
N LYS A 88 7.65 0.76 9.02
CA LYS A 88 6.78 -0.29 8.47
C LYS A 88 7.26 -0.86 7.15
N ILE A 89 7.81 -0.04 6.26
CA ILE A 89 8.35 -0.53 4.97
C ILE A 89 9.53 -1.49 5.18
N ILE A 90 10.35 -1.30 6.22
CA ILE A 90 11.52 -2.14 6.50
C ILE A 90 11.14 -3.46 7.19
N GLU A 91 10.01 -3.49 7.92
CA GLU A 91 9.54 -4.67 8.68
C GLU A 91 8.94 -5.78 7.81
N ILE A 92 8.52 -5.48 6.58
CA ILE A 92 7.82 -6.39 5.66
C ILE A 92 8.76 -7.25 4.82
#